data_AF-A0A2D9TGS0-F1
#
_entry.id   AF-A0A2D9TGS0-F1
#
_cell.length_a   1.000
_cell.length_b   1.000
_cell.length_c   1.000
_cell.angle_alpha   90.00
_cell.angle_beta   90.00
_cell.angle_gamma   90.00
#
_symmetry.space_group_name_H-M   'P 1'
#
loop_
_entity.id
_entity.type
_entity.pdbx_description
1 polymer ?
#
loop_
_entity_poly.entity_id
_entity_poly.type
_entity_poly.pdbx_seq_one_letter_code
_entity_poly.pdbx_strand_id
1 'polypeptide(L)'
;MTRILPLLTALALLPAVADAADEPDPITVALTPLADHGPYKWRLQIRADEAREVATDRRLLRLTVRPKVEGRRRSPRLRCTHADAPRRATRTQAMVAGETYEEWVDLRMYCWGRALRALESGEATVEVEYGFAGRGRDRFVARTEGERRPPHRVSGGEIAWTAPAAGVETEAPVEVGLRPTSSRGTPRLQPTLRAASGSPRVYLRDDLWSFTVRGPLGTVECRAPRQVIVPIVDFYSRLSRRERRSTFDADYFCPEDTFAVPGVYEVTPHMELIYGADAYDFDAVTGTFDGDPAPVRVTRGNYVEQTLDTLPPVEG
;
A
#
# COMPACT_ATOMS: atom_id res chain seq x y z
N MET A 1 37.84 -81.43 6.84
CA MET A 1 37.08 -80.99 8.03
C MET A 1 37.32 -79.51 8.22
N THR A 2 36.50 -78.66 7.61
CA THR A 2 36.73 -77.21 7.58
C THR A 2 35.45 -76.53 8.06
N ARG A 3 35.56 -75.82 9.20
CA ARG A 3 34.44 -75.23 9.95
C ARG A 3 33.90 -74.00 9.22
N ILE A 4 32.59 -73.96 8.99
CA ILE A 4 31.85 -72.78 8.53
C ILE A 4 31.23 -72.12 9.76
N LEU A 5 31.65 -70.89 10.08
CA LEU A 5 31.03 -70.03 11.08
C LEU A 5 29.83 -69.29 10.46
N PRO A 6 28.67 -69.19 11.12
CA PRO A 6 27.60 -68.31 10.67
C PRO A 6 27.82 -66.88 11.20
N LEU A 7 27.78 -65.91 10.29
CA LEU A 7 27.69 -64.50 10.60
C LEU A 7 26.29 -64.19 11.17
N LEU A 8 26.22 -63.77 12.42
CA LEU A 8 25.02 -63.22 13.06
C LEU A 8 24.87 -61.75 12.65
N THR A 9 23.94 -61.45 11.75
CA THR A 9 23.56 -60.09 11.37
C THR A 9 22.66 -59.51 12.45
N ALA A 10 23.20 -58.62 13.30
CA ALA A 10 22.41 -57.85 14.26
C ALA A 10 21.62 -56.76 13.52
N LEU A 11 20.31 -56.95 13.40
CA LEU A 11 19.37 -55.95 12.88
C LEU A 11 19.12 -54.90 13.98
N ALA A 12 19.75 -53.74 13.88
CA ALA A 12 19.49 -52.61 14.77
C ALA A 12 18.16 -51.94 14.38
N LEU A 13 17.14 -52.05 15.24
CA LEU A 13 15.93 -51.22 15.14
C LEU A 13 16.29 -49.77 15.47
N LEU A 14 16.28 -48.91 14.45
CA LEU A 14 16.23 -47.47 14.63
C LEU A 14 14.80 -47.05 15.03
N PRO A 15 14.62 -46.19 16.04
CA PRO A 15 13.30 -45.66 16.37
C PRO A 15 12.82 -44.77 15.20
N ALA A 16 11.63 -45.09 14.69
CA ALA A 16 10.92 -44.22 13.76
C ALA A 16 10.69 -42.87 14.44
N VAL A 17 11.36 -41.83 13.94
CA VAL A 17 11.03 -40.45 14.27
C VAL A 17 9.66 -40.22 13.65
N ALA A 18 8.62 -40.17 14.49
CA ALA A 18 7.30 -39.77 14.06
C ALA A 18 7.44 -38.33 13.53
N ASP A 19 7.30 -38.15 12.22
CA ASP A 19 7.05 -36.85 11.62
C ASP A 19 5.88 -36.24 12.40
N ALA A 20 6.13 -35.13 13.07
CA ALA A 20 5.06 -34.32 13.63
C ALA A 20 4.19 -33.91 12.44
N ALA A 21 3.07 -34.61 12.26
CA ALA A 21 2.07 -34.21 11.27
C ALA A 21 1.75 -32.74 11.58
N ASP A 22 1.99 -31.85 10.61
CA ASP A 22 1.64 -30.44 10.71
C ASP A 22 0.16 -30.38 11.13
N GLU A 23 -0.09 -29.98 12.38
CA GLU A 23 -1.45 -29.70 12.83
C GLU A 23 -2.01 -28.62 11.90
N PRO A 24 -3.20 -28.83 11.32
CA PRO A 24 -3.77 -27.85 10.40
C PRO A 24 -3.89 -26.50 11.09
N ASP A 25 -3.57 -25.43 10.36
CA ASP A 25 -3.72 -24.07 10.86
C ASP A 25 -5.18 -23.86 11.34
N PRO A 26 -5.40 -23.17 12.47
CA PRO A 26 -6.72 -23.03 13.10
C PRO A 26 -7.72 -22.18 12.29
N ILE A 27 -7.18 -21.40 11.35
CA ILE A 27 -7.89 -20.49 10.46
C ILE A 27 -7.15 -20.50 9.13
N THR A 28 -7.90 -20.29 8.06
CA THR A 28 -7.34 -20.04 6.73
C THR A 28 -7.42 -18.55 6.42
N VAL A 29 -6.33 -17.98 5.89
CA VAL A 29 -6.29 -16.57 5.45
C VAL A 29 -6.04 -16.53 3.95
N ALA A 30 -6.85 -15.75 3.23
CA ALA A 30 -6.70 -15.56 1.80
C ALA A 30 -6.78 -14.08 1.43
N LEU A 31 -6.07 -13.72 0.36
CA LEU A 31 -6.18 -12.42 -0.30
C LEU A 31 -6.63 -12.66 -1.74
N THR A 32 -7.76 -12.08 -2.15
CA THR A 32 -8.26 -12.11 -3.54
C THR A 32 -8.20 -10.70 -4.14
N PRO A 33 -7.72 -10.51 -5.38
CA PRO A 33 -7.69 -9.18 -5.98
C PRO A 33 -9.10 -8.66 -6.24
N LEU A 34 -9.31 -7.37 -6.00
CA LEU A 34 -10.53 -6.63 -6.38
C LEU A 34 -10.21 -5.80 -7.63
N ALA A 35 -10.05 -6.49 -8.77
CA ALA A 35 -9.50 -5.93 -10.00
C ALA A 35 -10.22 -4.66 -10.47
N ASP A 36 -11.55 -4.61 -10.30
CA ASP A 36 -12.38 -3.47 -10.69
C ASP A 36 -12.09 -2.20 -9.86
N HIS A 37 -11.43 -2.32 -8.71
CA HIS A 37 -11.06 -1.21 -7.83
C HIS A 37 -9.57 -0.87 -7.90
N GLY A 38 -8.86 -1.42 -8.89
CA GLY A 38 -7.44 -1.19 -9.13
C GLY A 38 -6.53 -2.26 -8.52
N PRO A 39 -5.25 -2.25 -8.90
CA PRO A 39 -4.31 -3.35 -8.65
C PRO A 39 -4.01 -3.55 -7.15
N TYR A 40 -4.14 -2.50 -6.35
CA TYR A 40 -3.76 -2.51 -4.93
C TYR A 40 -4.91 -2.83 -3.99
N LYS A 41 -6.15 -2.94 -4.47
CA LYS A 41 -7.31 -3.29 -3.65
C LYS A 41 -7.53 -4.80 -3.64
N TRP A 42 -7.60 -5.37 -2.45
CA TRP A 42 -7.71 -6.82 -2.24
C TRP A 42 -8.74 -7.12 -1.18
N ARG A 43 -9.49 -8.20 -1.34
CA ARG A 43 -10.35 -8.78 -0.31
C ARG A 43 -9.52 -9.69 0.58
N LEU A 44 -9.46 -9.37 1.87
CA LEU A 44 -8.98 -10.22 2.94
C LEU A 44 -10.12 -11.12 3.40
N GLN A 45 -9.90 -12.42 3.38
CA GLN A 45 -10.82 -13.42 3.92
C GLN A 45 -10.11 -14.16 5.05
N ILE A 46 -10.75 -14.23 6.21
CA ILE A 46 -10.32 -15.04 7.36
C ILE A 46 -11.42 -16.05 7.63
N ARG A 47 -11.13 -17.34 7.44
CA ARG A 47 -12.08 -18.42 7.65
C ARG A 47 -11.70 -19.23 8.88
N ALA A 48 -12.65 -19.46 9.77
CA ALA A 48 -12.47 -20.35 10.91
C ALA A 48 -12.78 -21.79 10.51
N ASP A 49 -11.87 -22.73 10.76
CA ASP A 49 -12.11 -24.14 10.45
C ASP A 49 -12.94 -24.83 11.54
N GLU A 50 -12.87 -24.33 12.76
CA GLU A 50 -13.65 -24.77 13.92
C GLU A 50 -14.26 -23.56 14.67
N ALA A 51 -15.16 -23.82 15.61
CA ALA A 51 -15.76 -22.76 16.43
C ALA A 51 -14.76 -22.21 17.45
N ARG A 52 -14.32 -20.95 17.30
CA ARG A 52 -13.20 -20.35 18.06
C ARG A 52 -13.35 -18.83 18.16
N GLU A 53 -12.62 -18.22 19.10
CA GLU A 53 -12.42 -16.77 19.09
C GLU A 53 -11.27 -16.41 18.15
N VAL A 54 -11.56 -15.63 17.12
CA VAL A 54 -10.62 -15.26 16.05
C VAL A 54 -10.30 -13.78 16.10
N ALA A 55 -9.04 -13.41 15.92
CA ALA A 55 -8.65 -12.02 15.73
C ALA A 55 -8.99 -11.58 14.29
N THR A 56 -9.81 -10.55 14.16
CA THR A 56 -10.34 -10.05 12.87
C THR A 56 -9.72 -8.72 12.45
N ASP A 57 -8.61 -8.31 13.07
CA ASP A 57 -7.96 -7.04 12.77
C ASP A 57 -7.09 -7.12 11.50
N ARG A 58 -7.48 -6.45 10.40
CA ARG A 58 -6.71 -6.47 9.14
C ARG A 58 -5.26 -6.00 9.32
N ARG A 59 -4.95 -5.19 10.33
CA ARG A 59 -3.60 -4.66 10.59
C ARG A 59 -2.61 -5.74 11.03
N LEU A 60 -3.08 -6.94 11.34
CA LEU A 60 -2.27 -8.14 11.58
C LEU A 60 -1.77 -8.80 10.28
N LEU A 61 -2.24 -8.35 9.12
CA LEU A 61 -1.72 -8.78 7.83
C LEU A 61 -0.26 -8.33 7.66
N ARG A 62 0.58 -9.25 7.18
CA ARG A 62 2.00 -9.04 6.90
C ARG A 62 2.28 -9.64 5.54
N LEU A 63 3.01 -8.89 4.72
CA LEU A 63 3.35 -9.32 3.38
C LEU A 63 4.87 -9.37 3.25
N THR A 64 5.39 -10.38 2.57
CA THR A 64 6.79 -10.41 2.15
C THR A 64 6.85 -10.37 0.64
N VAL A 65 7.28 -9.23 0.10
CA VAL A 65 7.46 -9.03 -1.34
C VAL A 65 8.84 -9.53 -1.76
N ARG A 66 8.87 -10.40 -2.75
CA ARG A 66 10.07 -10.95 -3.39
C ARG A 66 10.05 -10.56 -4.87
N PRO A 67 10.68 -9.44 -5.27
CA PRO A 67 10.72 -9.03 -6.67
C PRO A 67 11.50 -10.04 -7.50
N LYS A 68 11.06 -10.28 -8.73
CA LYS A 68 11.82 -11.06 -9.71
C LYS A 68 12.91 -10.16 -10.27
N VAL A 69 14.17 -10.47 -9.95
CA VAL A 69 15.32 -9.71 -10.42
C VAL A 69 16.16 -10.61 -11.31
N GLU A 70 16.22 -10.28 -12.60
CA GLU A 70 17.00 -11.03 -13.58
C GLU A 70 18.49 -11.07 -13.18
N GLY A 71 19.13 -12.22 -13.38
CA GLY A 71 20.55 -12.41 -13.06
C GLY A 71 20.91 -12.51 -11.57
N ARG A 72 19.94 -12.43 -10.63
CA ARG A 72 20.21 -12.63 -9.20
C ARG A 72 19.78 -14.01 -8.71
N ARG A 73 20.69 -14.71 -8.02
CA ARG A 73 20.43 -16.00 -7.38
C ARG A 73 19.45 -15.92 -6.19
N ARG A 74 19.33 -14.74 -5.55
CA ARG A 74 18.41 -14.52 -4.42
C ARG A 74 17.76 -13.14 -4.53
N SER A 75 16.44 -13.11 -4.65
CA SER A 75 15.65 -11.89 -4.57
C SER A 75 15.66 -11.32 -3.15
N PRO A 76 15.73 -9.98 -2.98
CA PRO A 76 15.61 -9.38 -1.67
C PRO A 76 14.21 -9.68 -1.08
N ARG A 77 14.15 -9.95 0.22
CA ARG A 77 12.87 -10.10 0.94
C ARG A 77 12.49 -8.76 1.54
N LEU A 78 11.43 -8.14 1.03
CA LEU A 78 10.96 -6.84 1.48
C LEU A 78 9.70 -7.04 2.32
N ARG A 79 9.78 -6.74 3.62
CA ARG A 79 8.66 -6.93 4.55
C ARG A 79 7.74 -5.71 4.55
N CYS A 80 6.44 -5.97 4.51
CA CYS A 80 5.37 -4.99 4.62
C CYS A 80 4.53 -5.32 5.85
N THR A 81 4.23 -4.30 6.65
CA THR A 81 3.37 -4.41 7.83
C THR A 81 2.58 -3.13 7.99
N HIS A 82 1.38 -3.22 8.53
CA HIS A 82 0.60 -2.03 8.85
C HIS A 82 1.38 -1.13 9.83
N ALA A 83 1.39 0.19 9.59
CA ALA A 83 2.13 1.14 10.43
C ALA A 83 1.63 1.13 11.89
N ASP A 84 0.32 0.94 12.06
CA ASP A 84 -0.38 0.92 13.35
C ASP A 84 -0.81 -0.52 13.74
N ALA A 85 0.01 -1.52 13.41
CA ALA A 85 -0.26 -2.91 13.79
C ALA A 85 -0.38 -3.06 15.33
N PRO A 86 -1.44 -3.71 15.84
CA PRO A 86 -1.66 -3.82 17.28
C PRO A 86 -0.65 -4.78 17.93
N ARG A 87 -0.34 -4.54 19.21
CA ARG A 87 0.60 -5.37 19.99
C ARG A 87 -0.04 -6.59 20.65
N ARG A 88 -1.37 -6.64 20.68
CA ARG A 88 -2.22 -7.68 21.27
C ARG A 88 -3.52 -7.78 20.46
N ALA A 89 -4.24 -8.89 20.58
CA ALA A 89 -5.58 -9.03 20.04
C ALA A 89 -6.48 -8.00 20.72
N THR A 90 -7.06 -7.10 19.92
CA THR A 90 -7.96 -6.03 20.40
C THR A 90 -9.32 -6.05 19.72
N ARG A 91 -9.38 -6.66 18.52
CA ARG A 91 -10.61 -6.96 17.80
C ARG A 91 -10.67 -8.47 17.63
N THR A 92 -11.63 -9.08 18.28
CA THR A 92 -11.88 -10.51 18.20
C THR A 92 -13.36 -10.78 17.98
N GLN A 93 -13.66 -11.87 17.31
CA GLN A 93 -15.01 -12.34 17.04
C GLN A 93 -15.10 -13.82 17.38
N ALA A 94 -16.17 -14.23 18.05
CA ALA A 94 -16.50 -15.64 18.16
C ALA A 94 -17.05 -16.09 16.80
N MET A 95 -16.32 -16.97 16.12
CA MET A 95 -16.68 -17.50 14.81
C MET A 95 -17.09 -18.96 14.95
N VAL A 96 -18.14 -19.38 14.26
CA VAL A 96 -18.51 -20.80 14.14
C VAL A 96 -17.67 -21.49 13.06
N ALA A 97 -17.66 -22.82 13.06
CA ALA A 97 -16.94 -23.61 12.06
C ALA A 97 -17.43 -23.25 10.65
N GLY A 98 -16.50 -22.89 9.78
CA GLY A 98 -16.75 -22.48 8.41
C GLY A 98 -17.27 -21.04 8.23
N GLU A 99 -17.37 -20.25 9.30
CA GLU A 99 -17.65 -18.82 9.20
C GLU A 99 -16.46 -18.09 8.56
N THR A 100 -16.75 -17.07 7.77
CA THR A 100 -15.75 -16.24 7.08
C THR A 100 -15.96 -14.78 7.45
N TYR A 101 -14.89 -14.14 7.91
CA TYR A 101 -14.80 -12.70 8.07
C TYR A 101 -14.14 -12.08 6.83
N GLU A 102 -14.68 -10.95 6.35
CA GLU A 102 -14.20 -10.29 5.15
C GLU A 102 -14.01 -8.78 5.36
N GLU A 103 -12.87 -8.26 4.89
CA GLU A 103 -12.63 -6.83 4.71
C GLU A 103 -11.88 -6.60 3.40
N TRP A 104 -11.99 -5.41 2.81
CA TRP A 104 -11.05 -4.99 1.78
C TRP A 104 -9.82 -4.32 2.41
N VAL A 105 -8.69 -4.42 1.73
CA VAL A 105 -7.41 -3.84 2.12
C VAL A 105 -6.75 -3.17 0.92
N ASP A 106 -5.98 -2.11 1.18
CA ASP A 106 -5.06 -1.53 0.19
C ASP A 106 -3.63 -1.98 0.50
N LEU A 107 -2.97 -2.67 -0.43
CA LEU A 107 -1.61 -3.18 -0.20
C LEU A 107 -0.60 -2.06 0.08
N ARG A 108 -0.83 -0.84 -0.44
CA ARG A 108 0.02 0.34 -0.19
C ARG A 108 -0.06 0.82 1.25
N MET A 109 -1.08 0.39 1.99
CA MET A 109 -1.19 0.66 3.42
C MET A 109 -0.13 -0.13 4.22
N TYR A 110 0.25 -1.31 3.73
CA TYR A 110 1.25 -2.21 4.34
C TYR A 110 2.64 -2.03 3.70
N CYS A 111 2.68 -1.98 2.37
CA CYS A 111 3.91 -1.86 1.60
C CYS A 111 4.21 -0.39 1.29
N TRP A 112 5.39 0.07 1.67
CA TRP A 112 5.84 1.44 1.43
C TRP A 112 7.32 1.48 1.04
N GLY A 113 7.77 2.59 0.47
CA GLY A 113 9.18 2.82 0.16
C GLY A 113 9.75 1.82 -0.84
N ARG A 114 10.69 0.97 -0.42
CA ARG A 114 11.33 -0.01 -1.32
C ARG A 114 10.39 -1.15 -1.71
N ALA A 115 9.51 -1.57 -0.80
CA ALA A 115 8.57 -2.66 -1.08
C ALA A 115 7.49 -2.25 -2.07
N LEU A 116 6.93 -1.04 -1.90
CA LEU A 116 5.96 -0.49 -2.84
C LEU A 116 6.58 -0.30 -4.24
N ARG A 117 7.76 0.30 -4.32
CA ARG A 117 8.49 0.43 -5.60
C ARG A 117 8.73 -0.91 -6.29
N ALA A 118 8.97 -1.98 -5.54
CA ALA A 118 9.13 -3.31 -6.11
C ALA A 118 7.83 -3.84 -6.72
N LEU A 119 6.67 -3.53 -6.12
CA LEU A 119 5.34 -3.85 -6.68
C LEU A 119 4.98 -2.98 -7.88
N GLU A 120 5.51 -1.75 -7.96
CA GLU A 120 5.30 -0.83 -9.09
C GLU A 120 6.22 -1.14 -10.29
N SER A 121 7.38 -1.77 -10.06
CA SER A 121 8.41 -1.90 -11.10
C SER A 121 8.37 -3.17 -11.95
N GLY A 122 7.64 -4.22 -11.52
CA GLY A 122 7.58 -5.46 -12.29
C GLY A 122 6.96 -6.63 -11.55
N GLU A 123 7.38 -7.84 -11.93
CA GLU A 123 6.89 -9.09 -11.35
C GLU A 123 7.45 -9.34 -9.95
N ALA A 124 6.62 -9.87 -9.05
CA ALA A 124 7.01 -10.28 -7.71
C ALA A 124 6.20 -11.48 -7.22
N THR A 125 6.75 -12.19 -6.24
CA THR A 125 5.96 -13.10 -5.39
C THR A 125 5.67 -12.42 -4.07
N VAL A 126 4.41 -12.43 -3.63
CA VAL A 126 3.98 -11.86 -2.35
C VAL A 126 3.56 -13.00 -1.43
N GLU A 127 4.35 -13.24 -0.38
CA GLU A 127 4.00 -14.21 0.67
C GLU A 127 3.07 -13.53 1.68
N VAL A 128 1.96 -14.18 2.01
CA VAL A 128 0.96 -13.69 2.96
C VAL A 128 1.15 -14.37 4.31
N GLU A 129 1.26 -13.57 5.37
CA GLU A 129 1.21 -14.04 6.76
C GLU A 129 0.16 -13.22 7.51
N TYR A 130 -0.53 -13.84 8.47
CA TYR A 130 -1.46 -13.14 9.36
C TYR A 130 -1.10 -13.40 10.81
N GLY A 131 -0.89 -12.34 11.59
CA GLY A 131 -0.70 -12.43 13.04
C GLY A 131 0.44 -11.59 13.59
N PHE A 132 0.90 -11.97 14.78
CA PHE A 132 1.82 -11.18 15.58
C PHE A 132 3.29 -11.50 15.29
N ALA A 133 4.16 -10.51 15.51
CA ALA A 133 5.60 -10.67 15.36
C ALA A 133 6.21 -11.66 16.38
N GLY A 134 5.59 -11.81 17.56
CA GLY A 134 6.06 -12.71 18.61
C GLY A 134 4.90 -13.30 19.42
N ARG A 135 5.23 -14.31 20.21
CA ARG A 135 4.29 -15.05 21.05
C ARG A 135 3.85 -14.23 22.27
N GLY A 136 2.70 -14.60 22.84
CA GLY A 136 2.16 -14.03 24.07
C GLY A 136 0.71 -14.50 24.28
N ARG A 137 0.24 -14.54 25.54
CA ARG A 137 -1.12 -14.99 25.85
C ARG A 137 -2.20 -14.15 25.16
N ASP A 138 -1.96 -12.86 25.03
CA ASP A 138 -2.88 -11.91 24.40
C ASP A 138 -2.54 -11.67 22.91
N ARG A 139 -1.66 -12.49 22.33
CA ARG A 139 -1.20 -12.40 20.93
C ARG A 139 -1.58 -13.68 20.23
N PHE A 140 -2.84 -13.77 19.84
CA PHE A 140 -3.39 -14.93 19.17
C PHE A 140 -4.16 -14.52 17.92
N VAL A 141 -4.11 -15.36 16.90
CA VAL A 141 -4.96 -15.22 15.70
C VAL A 141 -6.24 -16.02 15.83
N ALA A 142 -6.21 -17.12 16.58
CA ALA A 142 -7.38 -17.88 17.00
C ALA A 142 -7.11 -18.51 18.36
N ARG A 143 -8.15 -18.67 19.18
CA ARG A 143 -8.06 -19.41 20.45
C ARG A 143 -9.38 -20.08 20.80
N THR A 144 -9.26 -21.17 21.54
CA THR A 144 -10.38 -21.80 22.25
C THR A 144 -10.35 -21.35 23.72
N GLU A 145 -11.49 -21.42 24.41
CA GLU A 145 -11.56 -21.10 25.83
C GLU A 145 -10.58 -21.99 26.65
N GLY A 146 -9.81 -21.37 27.54
CA GLY A 146 -8.83 -22.07 28.37
C GLY A 146 -7.53 -22.47 27.64
N GLU A 147 -7.39 -22.20 26.35
CA GLU A 147 -6.19 -22.54 25.58
C GLU A 147 -4.96 -21.78 26.11
N ARG A 148 -3.93 -22.51 26.53
CA ARG A 148 -2.73 -21.92 27.18
C ARG A 148 -1.74 -21.33 26.18
N ARG A 149 -1.66 -21.87 24.97
CA ARG A 149 -0.68 -21.51 23.95
C ARG A 149 -1.36 -21.35 22.59
N PRO A 150 -2.28 -20.39 22.46
CA PRO A 150 -2.97 -20.20 21.21
C PRO A 150 -2.00 -19.81 20.08
N PRO A 151 -2.30 -20.23 18.84
CA PRO A 151 -1.54 -19.84 17.67
C PRO A 151 -1.53 -18.31 17.52
N HIS A 152 -0.37 -17.75 17.22
CA HIS A 152 -0.14 -16.30 17.14
C HIS A 152 0.10 -15.81 15.71
N ARG A 153 0.23 -16.74 14.77
CA ARG A 153 0.45 -16.48 13.35
C ARG A 153 0.04 -17.70 12.53
N VAL A 154 -0.47 -17.46 11.32
CA VAL A 154 -0.75 -18.45 10.27
C VAL A 154 -0.20 -17.96 8.93
N SER A 155 0.00 -18.90 7.99
CA SER A 155 0.35 -18.60 6.59
C SER A 155 -0.92 -18.39 5.76
N GLY A 156 -0.91 -17.43 4.83
CA GLY A 156 -2.04 -17.13 3.94
C GLY A 156 -1.79 -17.47 2.47
N GLY A 157 -0.69 -18.18 2.18
CA GLY A 157 -0.30 -18.55 0.81
C GLY A 157 0.64 -17.56 0.11
N GLU A 158 0.87 -17.81 -1.18
CA GLU A 158 1.71 -16.98 -2.06
C GLU A 158 0.88 -16.44 -3.23
N ILE A 159 1.15 -15.20 -3.61
CA ILE A 159 0.49 -14.49 -4.71
C ILE A 159 1.54 -14.16 -5.77
N ALA A 160 1.25 -14.49 -7.02
CA ALA A 160 1.98 -13.95 -8.16
C ALA A 160 1.49 -12.51 -8.43
N TRP A 161 2.41 -11.56 -8.41
CA TRP A 161 2.13 -10.14 -8.60
C TRP A 161 2.75 -9.66 -9.91
N THR A 162 1.98 -8.87 -10.66
CA THR A 162 2.45 -8.15 -11.83
C THR A 162 2.16 -6.67 -11.62
N ALA A 163 3.17 -5.82 -11.85
CA ALA A 163 3.01 -4.38 -11.75
C ALA A 163 1.90 -3.87 -12.68
N PRO A 164 1.14 -2.85 -12.27
CA PRO A 164 0.20 -2.20 -13.16
C PRO A 164 0.93 -1.55 -14.34
N ALA A 165 0.24 -1.45 -15.48
CA ALA A 165 0.77 -0.72 -16.62
C ALA A 165 1.07 0.74 -16.22
N ALA A 166 2.23 1.23 -16.63
CA ALA A 166 2.53 2.65 -16.49
C ALA A 166 1.56 3.48 -17.35
N GLY A 167 1.23 4.68 -16.88
CA GLY A 167 0.45 5.64 -17.65
C GLY A 167 1.12 5.97 -18.98
N VAL A 168 0.32 6.41 -19.95
CA VAL A 168 0.84 6.88 -21.24
C VAL A 168 1.54 8.22 -21.02
N GLU A 169 2.85 8.29 -21.29
CA GLU A 169 3.57 9.55 -21.30
C GLU A 169 2.95 10.48 -22.35
N THR A 170 2.45 11.63 -21.91
CA THR A 170 1.90 12.65 -22.80
C THR A 170 3.02 13.58 -23.26
N GLU A 171 3.05 13.94 -24.55
CA GLU A 171 3.99 14.93 -25.13
C GLU A 171 3.66 16.37 -24.70
N ALA A 172 3.56 16.63 -23.38
CA ALA A 172 3.42 17.98 -22.85
C ALA A 172 4.82 18.62 -22.67
N PRO A 173 4.99 19.94 -22.82
CA PRO A 173 6.28 20.62 -22.55
C PRO A 173 6.67 20.61 -21.06
N VAL A 174 5.69 20.38 -20.19
CA VAL A 174 5.82 20.41 -18.73
C VAL A 174 5.22 19.13 -18.18
N GLU A 175 5.93 18.52 -17.23
CA GLU A 175 5.48 17.33 -16.52
C GLU A 175 5.16 17.71 -15.08
N VAL A 176 3.97 17.30 -14.64
CA VAL A 176 3.46 17.45 -13.29
C VAL A 176 3.47 16.09 -12.61
N GLY A 177 3.84 16.06 -11.34
CA GLY A 177 3.79 14.84 -10.55
C GLY A 177 3.55 15.12 -9.08
N LEU A 178 3.38 14.06 -8.29
CA LEU A 178 3.24 14.14 -6.85
C LEU A 178 4.12 13.07 -6.20
N ARG A 179 4.87 13.46 -5.18
CA ARG A 179 5.65 12.49 -4.41
C ARG A 179 4.73 11.71 -3.47
N PRO A 180 4.86 10.37 -3.41
CA PRO A 180 4.20 9.59 -2.39
C PRO A 180 4.61 10.06 -1.00
N THR A 181 3.64 10.30 -0.12
CA THR A 181 3.89 10.73 1.26
C THR A 181 3.18 9.85 2.26
N SER A 182 3.73 9.76 3.47
CA SER A 182 3.10 9.06 4.58
C SER A 182 3.11 9.98 5.80
N SER A 183 1.93 10.20 6.39
CA SER A 183 1.72 11.10 7.53
C SER A 183 0.94 10.41 8.65
N ARG A 184 1.08 10.93 9.88
CA ARG A 184 0.30 10.52 11.06
C ARG A 184 -0.90 11.45 11.31
N GLY A 185 -1.37 12.15 10.30
CA GLY A 185 -2.45 13.14 10.37
C GLY A 185 -2.58 13.81 9.02
N THR A 186 -2.93 15.09 8.99
CA THR A 186 -2.94 15.87 7.75
C THR A 186 -1.59 15.72 7.03
N PRO A 187 -1.61 15.30 5.75
CA PRO A 187 -0.39 15.17 4.97
C PRO A 187 0.11 16.53 4.47
N ARG A 188 1.41 16.59 4.19
CA ARG A 188 1.98 17.64 3.34
C ARG A 188 2.08 17.10 1.92
N LEU A 189 1.39 17.74 0.99
CA LEU A 189 1.47 17.39 -0.42
C LEU A 189 2.76 17.96 -1.01
N GLN A 190 3.46 17.16 -1.80
CA GLN A 190 4.76 17.51 -2.38
C GLN A 190 4.72 17.37 -3.90
N PRO A 191 3.97 18.24 -4.60
CA PRO A 191 3.91 18.18 -6.05
C PRO A 191 5.24 18.62 -6.65
N THR A 192 5.49 18.10 -7.84
CA THR A 192 6.69 18.30 -8.60
C THR A 192 6.37 18.83 -9.97
N LEU A 193 7.23 19.70 -10.47
CA LEU A 193 7.15 20.26 -11.81
C LEU A 193 8.52 20.14 -12.48
N ARG A 194 8.56 19.65 -13.72
CA ARG A 194 9.80 19.62 -14.51
C ARG A 194 9.53 19.88 -15.99
N ALA A 195 10.56 20.29 -16.71
CA ALA A 195 10.51 20.36 -18.16
C ALA A 195 10.57 18.94 -18.74
N ALA A 196 9.58 18.57 -19.54
CA ALA A 196 9.62 17.32 -20.32
C ALA A 196 10.58 17.49 -21.52
N SER A 197 10.55 18.66 -22.16
CA SER A 197 11.44 19.03 -23.27
C SER A 197 11.96 20.46 -23.11
N GLY A 198 13.14 20.73 -23.67
CA GLY A 198 13.74 22.07 -23.68
C GLY A 198 13.99 22.67 -22.28
N SER A 199 13.71 23.96 -22.15
CA SER A 199 13.84 24.73 -20.90
C SER A 199 12.78 25.85 -20.85
N PRO A 200 11.49 25.48 -20.84
CA PRO A 200 10.39 26.44 -20.91
C PRO A 200 10.39 27.38 -19.70
N ARG A 201 9.91 28.60 -19.90
CA ARG A 201 9.58 29.50 -18.80
C ARG A 201 8.11 29.32 -18.43
N VAL A 202 7.82 29.33 -17.14
CA VAL A 202 6.47 29.19 -16.60
C VAL A 202 6.29 30.18 -15.46
N TYR A 203 5.08 30.67 -15.30
CA TYR A 203 4.71 31.49 -14.15
C TYR A 203 4.27 30.59 -12.99
N LEU A 204 4.90 30.68 -11.82
CA LEU A 204 4.64 29.77 -10.70
C LEU A 204 4.12 30.49 -9.47
N ARG A 205 2.96 30.03 -9.00
CA ARG A 205 2.36 30.39 -7.71
C ARG A 205 1.63 29.18 -7.13
N ASP A 206 1.36 29.26 -5.84
CA ASP A 206 0.75 28.17 -5.08
C ASP A 206 -0.75 28.01 -5.40
N ASP A 207 -1.46 29.09 -5.70
CA ASP A 207 -2.89 29.11 -6.06
C ASP A 207 -3.18 28.62 -7.48
N LEU A 208 -2.14 28.28 -8.25
CA LEU A 208 -2.25 27.62 -9.55
C LEU A 208 -2.30 26.09 -9.45
N TRP A 209 -2.10 25.54 -8.25
CA TRP A 209 -2.27 24.13 -7.97
C TRP A 209 -3.68 23.80 -7.52
N SER A 210 -4.21 22.68 -8.00
CA SER A 210 -5.32 21.97 -7.36
C SER A 210 -5.01 20.47 -7.30
N PHE A 211 -5.78 19.74 -6.50
CA PHE A 211 -5.61 18.31 -6.32
C PHE A 211 -6.97 17.63 -6.34
N THR A 212 -7.10 16.55 -7.09
CA THR A 212 -8.21 15.61 -6.91
C THR A 212 -7.77 14.54 -5.94
N VAL A 213 -8.43 14.47 -4.78
CA VAL A 213 -8.13 13.52 -3.71
C VAL A 213 -9.21 12.45 -3.67
N ARG A 214 -8.83 11.21 -3.98
CA ARG A 214 -9.70 10.03 -3.86
C ARG A 214 -9.33 9.26 -2.61
N GLY A 215 -10.27 9.08 -1.69
CA GLY A 215 -10.04 8.43 -0.40
C GLY A 215 -11.19 7.55 0.06
N PRO A 216 -11.13 7.04 1.32
CA PRO A 216 -12.20 6.23 1.91
C PRO A 216 -13.54 6.93 2.02
N LEU A 217 -13.56 8.27 2.03
CA LEU A 217 -14.78 9.09 2.15
C LEU A 217 -15.31 9.59 0.78
N GLY A 218 -14.71 9.14 -0.33
CA GLY A 218 -15.06 9.58 -1.68
C GLY A 218 -13.98 10.45 -2.32
N THR A 219 -14.40 11.22 -3.33
CA THR A 219 -13.54 12.12 -4.12
C THR A 219 -13.78 13.56 -3.72
N VAL A 220 -12.71 14.31 -3.49
CA VAL A 220 -12.73 15.72 -3.08
C VAL A 220 -11.78 16.52 -3.96
N GLU A 221 -12.21 17.69 -4.43
CA GLU A 221 -11.33 18.66 -5.07
C GLU A 221 -10.73 19.59 -4.01
N CYS A 222 -9.41 19.67 -3.96
CA CYS A 222 -8.66 20.58 -3.12
C CYS A 222 -8.05 21.70 -3.96
N ARG A 223 -8.35 22.95 -3.61
CA ARG A 223 -7.82 24.13 -4.30
C ARG A 223 -7.73 25.30 -3.33
N ALA A 224 -6.60 25.99 -3.34
CA ALA A 224 -6.46 27.25 -2.63
C ALA A 224 -7.29 28.36 -3.31
N PRO A 225 -7.83 29.34 -2.57
CA PRO A 225 -8.51 30.49 -3.16
C PRO A 225 -7.61 31.21 -4.17
N ARG A 226 -8.11 31.37 -5.41
CA ARG A 226 -7.37 32.07 -6.46
C ARG A 226 -7.34 33.57 -6.21
N GLN A 227 -6.16 34.17 -6.37
CA GLN A 227 -6.02 35.61 -6.39
C GLN A 227 -5.65 36.07 -7.80
N VAL A 228 -6.52 36.84 -8.41
CA VAL A 228 -6.25 37.50 -9.70
C VAL A 228 -5.27 38.62 -9.46
N ILE A 229 -4.11 38.55 -10.12
CA ILE A 229 -3.05 39.55 -10.00
C ILE A 229 -2.52 39.92 -11.38
N VAL A 230 -1.83 41.06 -11.45
CA VAL A 230 -0.93 41.35 -12.56
C VAL A 230 0.32 40.48 -12.37
N PRO A 231 0.74 39.67 -13.35
CA PRO A 231 1.97 38.89 -13.27
C PRO A 231 3.15 39.80 -12.90
N ILE A 232 4.06 39.29 -12.08
CA ILE A 232 5.33 39.97 -11.78
C ILE A 232 6.43 39.15 -12.42
N VAL A 233 7.32 39.81 -13.16
CA VAL A 233 8.33 39.16 -13.99
C VAL A 233 9.20 38.15 -13.20
N ASP A 234 9.45 38.42 -11.92
CA ASP A 234 10.28 37.58 -11.04
C ASP A 234 9.68 36.20 -10.72
N PHE A 235 8.37 36.02 -10.89
CA PHE A 235 7.73 34.70 -10.72
C PHE A 235 7.85 33.81 -11.96
N TYR A 236 8.30 34.34 -13.09
CA TYR A 236 8.65 33.51 -14.25
C TYR A 236 9.93 32.76 -13.98
N SER A 237 9.79 31.43 -13.93
CA SER A 237 10.89 30.53 -13.67
C SER A 237 11.18 29.69 -14.90
N ARG A 238 12.46 29.56 -15.24
CA ARG A 238 12.89 28.59 -16.26
C ARG A 238 12.89 27.19 -15.64
N LEU A 239 12.09 26.29 -16.20
CA LEU A 239 12.12 24.89 -15.83
C LEU A 239 13.33 24.20 -16.46
N SER A 240 13.82 23.20 -15.74
CA SER A 240 14.83 22.28 -16.24
C SER A 240 14.28 20.86 -16.16
N ARG A 241 15.05 19.88 -16.65
CA ARG A 241 14.73 18.45 -16.44
C ARG A 241 14.79 18.02 -14.96
N ARG A 242 15.39 18.83 -14.08
CA ARG A 242 15.38 18.57 -12.64
C ARG A 242 14.03 18.98 -12.06
N GLU A 243 13.46 18.10 -11.25
CA GLU A 243 12.24 18.38 -10.49
C GLU A 243 12.39 19.63 -9.63
N ARG A 244 11.51 20.60 -9.86
CA ARG A 244 11.18 21.62 -8.88
C ARG A 244 10.11 21.05 -7.95
N ARG A 245 10.28 21.28 -6.65
CA ARG A 245 9.39 20.75 -5.62
C ARG A 245 8.74 21.90 -4.89
N SER A 246 7.43 21.78 -4.68
CA SER A 246 6.68 22.61 -3.74
C SER A 246 6.25 21.76 -2.55
N THR A 247 5.82 22.41 -1.48
CA THR A 247 5.26 21.73 -0.30
C THR A 247 4.03 22.49 0.14
N PHE A 248 2.91 21.78 0.23
CA PHE A 248 1.61 22.33 0.57
C PHE A 248 1.07 21.63 1.80
N ASP A 249 0.65 22.40 2.80
CA ASP A 249 -0.12 21.87 3.91
C ASP A 249 -1.54 21.59 3.42
N ALA A 250 -1.98 20.33 3.48
CA ALA A 250 -3.25 19.95 2.88
C ALA A 250 -4.46 20.66 3.50
N ASP A 251 -4.40 21.03 4.79
CA ASP A 251 -5.45 21.79 5.48
C ASP A 251 -5.72 23.17 4.85
N TYR A 252 -4.77 23.72 4.09
CA TYR A 252 -4.98 24.99 3.37
C TYR A 252 -5.69 24.81 2.03
N PHE A 253 -5.49 23.66 1.37
CA PHE A 253 -6.03 23.39 0.03
C PHE A 253 -7.32 22.58 0.07
N CYS A 254 -7.49 21.72 1.06
CA CYS A 254 -8.58 20.77 1.12
C CYS A 254 -9.62 21.18 2.16
N PRO A 255 -10.90 20.82 1.96
CA PRO A 255 -11.91 20.89 3.01
C PRO A 255 -11.46 20.19 4.29
N GLU A 256 -11.97 20.67 5.43
CA GLU A 256 -11.83 19.97 6.71
C GLU A 256 -12.30 18.52 6.55
N ASP A 257 -11.64 17.60 7.26
CA ASP A 257 -11.90 16.15 7.25
C ASP A 257 -11.53 15.36 5.98
N THR A 258 -10.98 15.99 4.93
CA THR A 258 -10.51 15.25 3.73
C THR A 258 -9.60 14.08 4.10
N PHE A 259 -8.71 14.27 5.08
CA PHE A 259 -7.76 13.26 5.58
C PHE A 259 -8.10 12.72 6.98
N ALA A 260 -9.36 12.79 7.41
CA ALA A 260 -9.77 12.39 8.76
C ALA A 260 -9.70 10.87 9.00
N VAL A 261 -9.79 10.06 7.95
CA VAL A 261 -9.83 8.59 8.07
C VAL A 261 -8.46 7.98 7.73
N PRO A 262 -7.90 7.11 8.58
CA PRO A 262 -6.68 6.39 8.25
C PRO A 262 -6.85 5.54 7.00
N GLY A 263 -5.89 5.61 6.08
CA GLY A 263 -5.94 4.88 4.83
C GLY A 263 -4.97 5.39 3.79
N VAL A 264 -5.13 4.86 2.58
CA VAL A 264 -4.42 5.33 1.39
C VAL A 264 -5.38 6.19 0.58
N TYR A 265 -4.94 7.41 0.31
CA TYR A 265 -5.57 8.36 -0.58
C TYR A 265 -4.79 8.39 -1.88
N GLU A 266 -5.47 8.49 -3.01
CA GLU A 266 -4.84 8.77 -4.30
C GLU A 266 -5.03 10.23 -4.61
N VAL A 267 -3.94 10.92 -4.86
CA VAL A 267 -3.95 12.37 -5.06
C VAL A 267 -3.38 12.66 -6.44
N THR A 268 -4.23 13.23 -7.29
CA THR A 268 -3.90 13.66 -8.65
C THR A 268 -3.60 15.15 -8.61
N PRO A 269 -2.36 15.59 -8.85
CA PRO A 269 -2.02 17.00 -8.92
C PRO A 269 -2.42 17.61 -10.27
N HIS A 270 -2.98 18.82 -10.22
CA HIS A 270 -3.35 19.63 -11.38
C HIS A 270 -2.64 20.98 -11.29
N MET A 271 -2.02 21.41 -12.39
CA MET A 271 -1.37 22.71 -12.51
C MET A 271 -2.01 23.51 -13.65
N GLU A 272 -2.47 24.72 -13.35
CA GLU A 272 -3.03 25.64 -14.35
C GLU A 272 -2.09 26.84 -14.57
N LEU A 273 -1.34 26.81 -15.67
CA LEU A 273 -0.45 27.90 -16.08
C LEU A 273 -1.23 28.90 -16.95
N ILE A 274 -1.87 29.89 -16.32
CA ILE A 274 -2.75 30.85 -17.03
C ILE A 274 -2.05 32.13 -17.50
N TYR A 275 -0.82 32.39 -17.06
CA TYR A 275 -0.13 33.66 -17.32
C TYR A 275 0.95 33.51 -18.39
N GLY A 276 0.68 34.08 -19.56
CA GLY A 276 1.67 34.30 -20.63
C GLY A 276 2.55 35.51 -20.38
N ALA A 277 3.64 35.65 -21.14
CA ALA A 277 4.68 36.66 -20.90
C ALA A 277 4.86 37.68 -22.05
N ASP A 278 3.83 37.85 -22.89
CA ASP A 278 3.88 38.78 -24.04
C ASP A 278 4.26 40.21 -23.62
N ALA A 279 3.80 40.66 -22.44
CA ALA A 279 4.11 41.98 -21.89
C ALA A 279 5.60 42.19 -21.50
N TYR A 280 6.41 41.13 -21.53
CA TYR A 280 7.82 41.14 -21.13
C TYR A 280 8.77 40.67 -22.25
N ASP A 281 8.28 40.57 -23.49
CA ASP A 281 9.05 40.18 -24.68
C ASP A 281 9.72 38.78 -24.56
N PHE A 282 9.04 37.80 -23.95
CA PHE A 282 9.46 36.39 -24.01
C PHE A 282 8.29 35.41 -23.95
N ASP A 283 8.49 34.20 -24.46
CA ASP A 283 7.47 33.14 -24.41
C ASP A 283 7.42 32.47 -23.02
N ALA A 284 6.21 32.23 -22.53
CA ALA A 284 5.94 31.40 -21.36
C ALA A 284 4.91 30.33 -21.70
N VAL A 285 5.10 29.13 -21.18
CA VAL A 285 4.16 28.02 -21.38
C VAL A 285 2.90 28.28 -20.56
N THR A 286 1.75 28.14 -21.23
CA THR A 286 0.42 28.22 -20.63
C THR A 286 -0.37 26.94 -20.90
N GLY A 287 -1.39 26.67 -20.09
CA GLY A 287 -2.28 25.51 -20.23
C GLY A 287 -2.54 24.80 -18.90
N THR A 288 -3.30 23.71 -18.96
CA THR A 288 -3.56 22.82 -17.83
C THR A 288 -2.75 21.55 -17.98
N PHE A 289 -2.10 21.14 -16.89
CA PHE A 289 -1.22 20.00 -16.85
C PHE A 289 -1.61 19.11 -15.67
N ASP A 290 -1.95 17.87 -15.97
CA ASP A 290 -2.33 16.87 -14.99
C ASP A 290 -1.15 15.93 -14.74
N GLY A 291 -0.89 15.60 -13.48
CA GLY A 291 0.05 14.56 -13.12
C GLY A 291 -0.65 13.24 -12.80
N ASP A 292 0.11 12.15 -12.82
CA ASP A 292 -0.43 10.84 -12.44
C ASP A 292 -0.85 10.81 -10.95
N PRO A 293 -1.90 10.04 -10.61
CA PRO A 293 -2.29 9.82 -9.23
C PRO A 293 -1.13 9.23 -8.40
N ALA A 294 -0.81 9.84 -7.27
CA ALA A 294 0.19 9.30 -6.35
C ALA A 294 -0.44 8.94 -5.00
N PRO A 295 0.01 7.85 -4.34
CA PRO A 295 -0.54 7.45 -3.05
C PRO A 295 -0.03 8.36 -1.92
N VAL A 296 -0.97 8.80 -1.09
CA VAL A 296 -0.75 9.51 0.18
C VAL A 296 -1.30 8.65 1.31
N ARG A 297 -0.45 8.24 2.24
CA ARG A 297 -0.79 7.31 3.32
C ARG A 297 -0.97 8.02 4.66
N VAL A 298 -2.19 8.03 5.18
CA VAL A 298 -2.52 8.57 6.51
C VAL A 298 -2.62 7.41 7.50
N THR A 299 -1.77 7.38 8.52
CA THR A 299 -1.65 6.20 9.39
C THR A 299 -2.39 6.31 10.71
N ARG A 300 -2.58 7.52 11.26
CA ARG A 300 -3.13 7.72 12.61
C ARG A 300 -4.62 8.01 12.56
N GLY A 301 -5.38 7.38 13.43
CA GLY A 301 -6.79 7.65 13.70
C GLY A 301 -7.44 6.44 14.36
N ASN A 302 -8.76 6.49 14.52
CA ASN A 302 -9.51 5.32 14.97
C ASN A 302 -9.53 4.25 13.88
N TYR A 303 -9.55 2.98 14.28
CA TYR A 303 -9.74 1.89 13.33
C TYR A 303 -11.10 2.05 12.66
N VAL A 304 -11.11 2.10 11.33
CA VAL A 304 -12.32 2.08 10.53
C VAL A 304 -12.37 0.74 9.80
N GLU A 305 -13.39 -0.05 10.13
CA GLU A 305 -13.69 -1.31 9.47
C GLU A 305 -13.98 -1.06 7.99
N GLN A 306 -13.33 -1.84 7.12
CA GLN A 306 -13.41 -1.68 5.66
C GLN A 306 -14.18 -2.87 5.09
N THR A 307 -15.48 -2.93 5.36
CA THR A 307 -16.34 -3.97 4.77
C THR A 307 -16.44 -3.77 3.27
N LEU A 308 -16.76 -4.82 2.52
CA LEU A 308 -16.92 -4.73 1.06
C LEU A 308 -17.98 -3.70 0.62
N ASP A 309 -19.00 -3.47 1.45
CA ASP A 309 -20.04 -2.45 1.19
C ASP A 309 -19.52 -1.01 1.31
N THR A 310 -18.39 -0.80 2.00
CA THR A 310 -17.72 0.51 2.11
C THR A 310 -16.67 0.74 1.03
N LEU A 311 -16.54 -0.20 0.08
CA LEU A 311 -15.58 -0.08 -0.99
C LEU A 311 -16.01 1.08 -1.92
N PRO A 312 -15.10 2.00 -2.28
CA PRO A 312 -15.45 3.10 -3.17
C PRO A 312 -16.03 2.57 -4.49
N PRO A 313 -17.06 3.22 -5.05
CA PRO A 313 -17.65 2.78 -6.32
C PRO A 313 -16.60 2.73 -7.42
N VAL A 314 -16.74 1.75 -8.32
CA VAL A 314 -15.95 1.69 -9.55
C VAL A 314 -16.42 2.84 -10.44
N GLU A 315 -15.52 3.74 -10.82
CA GLU A 315 -15.84 4.75 -11.82
C GLU A 315 -15.81 4.07 -13.20
N GLY A 316 -16.94 4.17 -13.91
CA GLY A 316 -17.10 3.66 -15.27
C GLY A 316 -16.55 4.62 -16.33
#